data_AF-C4R3U8-F1
#
_entry.id   AF-C4R3U8-F1
#
_cell.length_a   1.000
_cell.length_b   1.000
_cell.length_c   1.000
_cell.angle_alpha   90.00
_cell.angle_beta   90.00
_cell.angle_gamma   90.00
#
_symmetry.space_group_name_H-M   'P 1'
#
loop_
_entity.id
_entity.type
_entity.pdbx_description
1 polymer ?
#
loop_
_entity_poly.entity_id
_entity_poly.type
_entity_poly.pdbx_seq_one_letter_code
_entity_poly.pdbx_strand_id
1 'polypeptide(L)'
;MATTSSVNIDSLLADDQFNDQQENQDEDSDFPFTQHMTKDLFDYQVDQVEQENDGKFDADLLLYQNYRFMMLEDLRKELGDLLDQLDDQLVDLINRDYQDFITLGQSVGGTVETIQMVKFDVTSYKNSLASNQKYIDNVINTVKKLKSQKTNLSKLKWKAEALVLLHTQVDMFEKYIAKKIQDEVVTFEQINKLTSLYLSITSILDSILEEHKPEDGPIVILEKLKSQVNSSRYEYQSIMDTYISGLKSEIKKMTSSQPQDPKSVSELQEQVMTILTFYPYTGNNKLFSEPDE
;
A
#
# COMPACT_ATOMS: atom_id res chain seq x y z
N MET A 1 27.53 43.77 83.29
CA MET A 1 26.25 44.30 83.80
C MET A 1 26.57 45.48 84.71
N ALA A 2 26.31 46.69 84.25
CA ALA A 2 26.17 47.87 85.10
C ALA A 2 25.24 48.84 84.36
N THR A 3 24.02 48.91 84.87
CA THR A 3 22.95 49.86 84.52
C THR A 3 23.07 51.12 85.37
N THR A 4 22.31 52.15 84.97
CA THR A 4 21.96 53.40 85.67
C THR A 4 22.98 54.55 85.52
N SER A 5 22.61 55.81 85.34
CA SER A 5 21.30 56.47 85.34
C SER A 5 21.44 57.85 84.68
N SER A 6 20.39 58.26 83.99
CA SER A 6 20.14 59.58 83.43
C SER A 6 19.95 60.65 84.51
N VAL A 7 20.51 61.85 84.31
CA VAL A 7 19.92 63.11 84.81
C VAL A 7 20.09 64.18 83.73
N ASN A 8 18.95 64.68 83.25
CA ASN A 8 18.81 65.87 82.43
C ASN A 8 18.56 67.07 83.37
N ILE A 9 19.31 68.16 83.22
CA ILE A 9 18.96 69.46 83.80
C ILE A 9 19.22 70.51 82.72
N ASP A 10 18.15 70.88 82.04
CA ASP A 10 18.00 72.16 81.38
C ASP A 10 18.14 73.31 82.38
N SER A 11 18.58 74.45 81.84
CA SER A 11 18.56 75.79 82.44
C SER A 11 19.74 76.12 83.35
N LEU A 12 20.72 76.82 82.78
CA LEU A 12 21.21 78.07 83.36
C LEU A 12 22.04 78.84 82.32
N LEU A 13 21.66 80.11 82.15
CA LEU A 13 22.32 81.18 81.40
C LEU A 13 21.89 81.34 79.93
N ALA A 14 20.71 81.95 79.80
CA ALA A 14 20.43 82.96 78.79
C ALA A 14 21.24 84.25 79.09
N ASP A 15 21.24 85.14 78.10
CA ASP A 15 21.78 86.50 78.04
C ASP A 15 23.24 86.63 77.60
N ASP A 16 23.44 86.71 76.29
CA ASP A 16 23.85 88.00 75.73
C ASP A 16 23.31 88.19 74.30
N GLN A 17 22.53 89.26 74.16
CA GLN A 17 22.01 89.74 72.89
C GLN A 17 23.12 90.48 72.14
N PHE A 18 23.44 90.03 70.92
CA PHE A 18 23.88 90.94 69.86
C PHE A 18 23.16 90.56 68.57
N ASN A 19 22.09 91.31 68.31
CA ASN A 19 21.43 91.39 67.02
C ASN A 19 21.88 92.71 66.38
N ASP A 20 22.63 92.63 65.29
CA ASP A 20 22.56 93.63 64.23
C ASP A 20 22.63 92.91 62.89
N GLN A 21 21.55 93.11 62.14
CA GLN A 21 21.30 92.59 60.81
C GLN A 21 22.17 93.35 59.80
N GLN A 22 22.75 92.65 58.82
CA GLN A 22 22.45 92.82 57.38
C GLN A 22 23.48 92.15 56.47
N GLU A 23 22.93 91.48 55.46
CA GLU A 23 23.50 91.20 54.13
C GLU A 23 24.74 90.31 54.04
N ASN A 24 24.53 89.05 53.60
CA ASN A 24 25.18 88.53 52.41
C ASN A 24 24.28 87.44 51.80
N GLN A 25 23.66 87.79 50.66
CA GLN A 25 23.27 86.82 49.65
C GLN A 25 24.57 86.39 48.96
N ASP A 26 25.08 85.21 49.28
CA ASP A 26 26.10 84.57 48.46
C ASP A 26 25.63 83.15 48.13
N GLU A 27 25.75 82.87 46.85
CA GLU A 27 25.25 81.71 46.11
C GLU A 27 25.75 80.41 46.74
N ASP A 28 24.81 79.48 46.99
CA ASP A 28 25.12 78.07 47.27
C ASP A 28 25.92 77.50 46.08
N SER A 29 27.24 77.56 46.21
CA SER A 29 28.18 76.87 45.33
C SER A 29 28.11 75.39 45.64
N ASP A 30 27.12 74.71 45.05
CA ASP A 30 26.93 73.27 45.13
C ASP A 30 28.11 72.58 44.42
N PHE A 31 29.18 72.26 45.16
CA PHE A 31 30.31 71.51 44.63
C PHE A 31 29.87 70.06 44.39
N PRO A 32 29.95 69.53 43.15
CA PRO A 32 29.54 68.17 42.88
C PRO A 32 30.46 67.19 43.62
N PHE A 33 29.86 66.24 44.35
CA PHE A 33 30.58 65.15 45.00
C PHE A 33 31.36 64.35 43.96
N THR A 34 32.57 63.92 44.31
CA THR A 34 33.39 63.04 43.46
C THR A 34 32.65 61.73 43.21
N GLN A 35 32.32 61.45 41.95
CA GLN A 35 31.59 60.26 41.52
C GLN A 35 32.59 59.13 41.26
N HIS A 36 32.40 57.99 41.93
CA HIS A 36 33.21 56.79 41.69
C HIS A 36 32.99 56.26 40.26
N MET A 37 34.08 55.98 39.56
CA MET A 37 34.09 55.47 38.19
C MET A 37 33.76 53.96 38.18
N THR A 38 32.52 53.62 37.84
CA THR A 38 32.10 52.25 37.53
C THR A 38 32.17 52.00 36.02
N LYS A 39 32.35 50.75 35.60
CA LYS A 39 32.44 50.38 34.18
C LYS A 39 31.26 50.88 33.34
N ASP A 40 30.04 50.62 33.79
CA ASP A 40 28.82 51.00 33.07
C ASP A 40 28.68 52.54 32.94
N LEU A 41 29.14 53.28 33.95
CA LEU A 41 29.15 54.73 33.94
C LEU A 41 30.23 55.28 33.01
N PHE A 42 31.41 54.66 33.02
CA PHE A 42 32.53 55.02 32.16
C PHE A 42 32.18 54.79 30.69
N ASP A 43 31.62 53.62 30.34
CA ASP A 43 31.19 53.30 28.96
C ASP A 43 30.13 54.30 28.48
N TYR A 44 29.17 54.66 29.33
CA TYR A 44 28.16 55.67 29.02
C TYR A 44 28.74 57.08 28.81
N GLN A 45 29.74 57.47 29.61
CA GLN A 45 30.40 58.76 29.48
C GLN A 45 31.30 58.83 28.24
N VAL A 46 31.98 57.72 27.91
CA VAL A 46 32.75 57.58 26.67
C VAL A 46 31.82 57.74 25.47
N ASP A 47 30.68 57.06 25.45
CA ASP A 47 29.70 57.16 24.37
C ASP A 47 29.17 58.59 24.17
N GLN A 48 28.98 59.35 25.26
CA GLN A 48 28.57 60.76 25.17
C GLN A 48 29.66 61.64 24.56
N VAL A 49 30.90 61.48 25.03
CA VAL A 49 32.05 62.25 24.53
C VAL A 49 32.33 61.94 23.06
N GLU A 50 32.19 60.68 22.64
CA GLU A 50 32.33 60.31 21.24
C GLU A 50 31.22 60.90 20.37
N GLN A 51 29.98 60.98 20.86
CA GLN A 51 28.87 61.62 20.14
C GLN A 51 29.07 63.14 19.99
N GLU A 52 29.66 63.79 20.99
CA GLU A 52 29.95 65.23 20.95
C GLU A 52 31.16 65.58 20.08
N ASN A 53 32.08 64.64 19.88
CA ASN A 53 33.34 64.86 19.17
C ASN A 53 33.44 64.09 17.84
N ASP A 54 32.37 64.15 17.02
CA ASP A 54 32.29 63.56 15.68
C ASP A 54 32.76 62.08 15.60
N GLY A 55 32.48 61.30 16.65
CA GLY A 55 32.83 59.87 16.74
C GLY A 55 34.29 59.59 17.09
N LYS A 56 35.03 60.56 17.63
CA LYS A 56 36.40 60.37 18.13
C LYS A 56 36.45 60.52 19.64
N PHE A 57 37.01 59.51 20.30
CA PHE A 57 37.29 59.57 21.72
C PHE A 57 38.32 60.65 22.04
N ASP A 58 37.99 61.55 22.96
CA ASP A 58 38.90 62.54 23.52
C ASP A 58 38.92 62.43 25.05
N ALA A 59 40.05 61.95 25.56
CA ALA A 59 40.26 61.74 26.98
C ALA A 59 40.24 63.06 27.75
N ASP A 60 40.75 64.15 27.16
CA ASP A 60 40.82 65.44 27.85
C ASP A 60 39.41 66.02 28.04
N LEU A 61 38.53 65.85 27.04
CA LEU A 61 37.13 66.26 27.11
C LEU A 61 36.36 65.43 28.15
N LEU A 62 36.57 64.12 28.18
CA LEU A 62 35.93 63.22 29.17
C LEU A 62 36.31 63.59 30.59
N LEU A 63 37.61 63.80 30.84
CA LEU A 63 38.13 64.17 32.16
C LEU A 63 37.64 65.55 32.58
N TYR A 64 37.56 66.49 31.64
CA TYR A 64 37.06 67.84 31.90
C TYR A 64 35.57 67.90 32.24
N GLN A 65 34.74 67.08 31.57
CA GLN A 65 33.29 67.08 31.79
C GLN A 65 32.88 66.31 33.05
N ASN A 66 33.49 65.15 33.31
CA ASN A 66 33.00 64.22 34.32
C ASN A 66 33.89 64.12 35.58
N TYR A 67 35.17 64.45 35.47
CA TYR A 67 36.16 64.18 36.53
C TYR A 67 36.99 65.40 36.95
N ARG A 68 36.55 66.62 36.58
CA ARG A 68 37.29 67.89 36.79
C ARG A 68 37.70 68.16 38.23
N PHE A 69 36.91 67.68 39.19
CA PHE A 69 37.08 67.94 40.63
C PHE A 69 37.63 66.71 41.39
N MET A 70 38.01 65.65 40.68
CA MET A 70 38.58 64.44 41.28
C MET A 70 40.09 64.60 41.46
N MET A 71 40.62 64.05 42.56
CA MET A 71 42.07 64.00 42.75
C MET A 71 42.69 63.03 41.75
N LEU A 72 43.82 63.41 41.15
CA LEU A 72 44.50 62.59 40.14
C LEU A 72 44.92 61.21 40.67
N GLU A 73 45.23 61.12 41.96
CA GLU A 73 45.59 59.85 42.62
C GLU A 73 44.40 58.90 42.70
N ASP A 74 43.21 59.42 43.03
CA ASP A 74 41.97 58.63 43.11
C ASP A 74 41.50 58.22 41.71
N LEU A 75 41.60 59.12 40.72
CA LEU A 75 41.28 58.81 39.32
C LEU A 75 42.21 57.72 38.76
N ARG A 76 43.52 57.80 39.05
CA ARG A 76 44.49 56.77 38.63
C ARG A 76 44.15 55.42 39.24
N LYS A 77 43.76 55.41 40.52
CA LYS A 77 43.38 54.19 41.22
C LYS A 77 42.12 53.58 40.63
N GLU A 78 41.08 54.38 40.41
CA GLU A 78 39.82 53.90 39.85
C GLU A 78 39.97 53.43 38.39
N LEU A 79 40.79 54.10 37.57
CA LEU A 79 41.11 53.63 36.22
C LEU A 79 41.93 52.33 36.24
N GLY A 80 42.84 52.18 37.21
CA GLY A 80 43.58 50.94 37.44
C GLY A 80 42.66 49.79 37.85
N ASP A 81 41.77 50.02 38.81
CA ASP A 81 40.80 49.03 39.27
C ASP A 81 39.84 48.62 38.12
N LEU A 82 39.47 49.56 37.24
CA LEU A 82 38.66 49.28 36.05
C LEU A 82 39.43 48.46 35.00
N LEU A 83 40.71 48.75 34.81
CA LEU A 83 41.58 47.99 33.90
C LEU A 83 41.74 46.54 34.37
N ASP A 84 42.00 46.35 35.66
CA ASP A 84 42.14 45.01 36.25
C ASP A 84 40.82 44.21 36.12
N GLN A 85 39.67 44.85 36.32
CA GLN A 85 38.36 44.23 36.08
C GLN A 85 38.14 43.84 34.61
N LEU A 86 38.62 44.66 33.67
CA LEU A 86 38.51 44.37 32.25
C LEU A 86 39.41 43.20 31.86
N ASP A 87 40.62 43.13 32.40
CA ASP A 87 41.56 42.03 32.18
C ASP A 87 41.00 40.70 32.72
N ASP A 88 40.43 40.70 33.92
CA ASP A 88 39.75 39.53 34.49
C ASP A 88 38.56 39.08 33.62
N GLN A 89 37.72 40.03 33.17
CA GLN A 89 36.61 39.73 32.27
C GLN A 89 37.05 39.20 30.91
N LEU A 90 38.18 39.70 30.38
CA LEU A 90 38.75 39.21 29.13
C LEU A 90 39.26 37.78 29.29
N VAL A 91 39.93 37.47 30.40
CA VAL A 91 40.40 36.12 30.70
C VAL A 91 39.20 35.17 30.86
N ASP A 92 38.16 35.58 31.57
CA ASP A 92 36.94 34.78 31.72
C ASP A 92 36.21 34.57 30.40
N LEU A 93 36.15 35.60 29.54
CA LEU A 93 35.57 35.49 28.21
C LEU A 93 36.35 34.50 27.34
N ILE A 94 37.67 34.62 27.27
CA ILE A 94 38.52 33.71 26.51
C ILE A 94 38.41 32.29 27.02
N ASN A 95 38.40 32.11 28.35
CA ASN A 95 38.26 30.80 28.96
C ASN A 95 36.90 30.17 28.63
N ARG A 96 35.82 30.94 28.68
CA ARG A 96 34.48 30.48 28.30
C ARG A 96 34.43 30.09 26.82
N ASP A 97 34.90 30.96 25.94
CA ASP A 97 34.86 30.72 24.49
C ASP A 97 35.74 29.52 24.11
N TYR A 98 36.86 29.30 24.81
CA TYR A 98 37.68 28.11 24.66
C TYR A 98 36.94 26.84 25.09
N GLN A 99 36.26 26.85 26.24
CA GLN A 99 35.47 25.70 26.70
C GLN A 99 34.30 25.38 25.75
N ASP A 100 33.64 26.41 25.23
CA ASP A 100 32.57 26.25 24.24
C ASP A 100 33.11 25.65 22.94
N PHE A 101 34.29 26.08 22.49
CA PHE A 101 34.95 25.50 21.31
C PHE A 101 35.33 24.03 21.52
N ILE A 102 35.88 23.67 22.68
CA ILE A 102 36.20 22.28 23.02
C ILE A 102 34.93 21.42 23.07
N THR A 103 33.87 21.92 23.69
CA THR A 103 32.57 21.24 23.78
C THR A 103 31.98 21.01 22.38
N LEU A 104 32.06 22.00 21.50
CA LEU A 104 31.62 21.88 20.12
C LEU A 104 32.46 20.84 19.35
N GLY A 105 33.79 20.86 19.50
CA GLY A 105 34.69 19.89 18.88
C GLY A 105 34.39 18.44 19.31
N GLN A 106 34.10 18.23 20.60
CA GLN A 106 33.70 16.92 21.14
C GLN A 106 32.34 16.46 20.59
N SER A 107 31.36 17.36 20.53
CA SER A 107 30.03 17.09 19.96
C SER A 107 30.11 16.71 18.48
N VAL A 108 30.89 17.48 17.69
CA VAL A 108 31.11 17.21 16.26
C VAL A 108 31.79 15.85 16.06
N GLY A 109 32.78 15.50 16.90
CA GLY A 109 33.42 14.18 16.86
C GLY A 109 32.41 13.03 17.02
N GLY A 110 31.52 13.10 18.02
CA GLY A 110 30.50 12.07 18.26
C GLY A 110 29.41 12.01 17.18
N THR A 111 29.14 13.12 16.48
CA THR A 111 28.15 13.13 15.40
C THR A 111 28.60 12.32 14.18
N VAL A 112 29.91 12.25 13.90
CA VAL A 112 30.44 11.47 12.77
C VAL A 112 30.20 9.97 12.97
N GLU A 113 30.43 9.46 14.17
CA GLU A 113 30.16 8.06 14.53
C GLU A 113 28.65 7.75 14.41
N THR A 114 27.82 8.66 14.90
CA THR A 114 26.35 8.53 14.81
C THR A 114 25.89 8.49 13.35
N ILE A 115 26.44 9.36 12.49
CA ILE A 115 26.14 9.37 11.06
C ILE A 115 26.59 8.06 10.40
N GLN A 116 27.76 7.53 10.76
CA GLN A 116 28.24 6.26 10.24
C GLN A 116 27.34 5.09 10.67
N MET A 117 26.89 5.07 11.92
CA MET A 117 25.96 4.06 12.43
C MET A 117 24.63 4.10 11.68
N VAL A 118 24.03 5.28 11.55
CA VAL A 118 22.79 5.46 10.77
C VAL A 118 22.98 5.03 9.32
N LYS A 119 24.11 5.38 8.70
CA LYS A 119 24.43 4.95 7.33
C LYS A 119 24.52 3.43 7.22
N PHE A 120 25.14 2.76 8.20
CA PHE A 120 25.23 1.31 8.26
C PHE A 120 23.83 0.69 8.39
N ASP A 121 23.01 1.19 9.31
CA ASP A 121 21.65 0.70 9.55
C ASP A 121 20.77 0.86 8.31
N VAL A 122 20.80 2.03 7.67
CA VAL A 122 20.06 2.29 6.42
C VAL A 122 20.53 1.37 5.31
N THR A 123 21.84 1.11 5.20
CA THR A 123 22.38 0.20 4.19
C THR A 123 21.98 -1.25 4.45
N SER A 124 22.04 -1.68 5.71
CA SER A 124 21.58 -3.01 6.13
C SER A 124 20.09 -3.20 5.87
N TYR A 125 19.28 -2.19 6.18
CA TYR A 125 17.85 -2.19 5.89
C TYR A 125 17.56 -2.26 4.40
N LYS A 126 18.26 -1.46 3.58
CA LYS A 126 18.16 -1.51 2.11
C LYS A 126 18.47 -2.91 1.57
N ASN A 127 19.53 -3.55 2.08
CA ASN A 127 19.91 -4.90 1.66
C ASN A 127 18.84 -5.93 2.08
N SER A 128 18.31 -5.81 3.30
CA SER A 128 17.23 -6.67 3.80
C SER A 128 15.96 -6.52 2.95
N LEU A 129 15.61 -5.28 2.58
CA LEU A 129 14.47 -4.99 1.71
C LEU A 129 14.65 -5.60 0.32
N ALA A 130 15.85 -5.48 -0.27
CA ALA A 130 16.15 -6.10 -1.57
C ALA A 130 16.07 -7.64 -1.51
N SER A 131 16.50 -8.26 -0.41
CA SER A 131 16.37 -9.69 -0.18
C SER A 131 14.90 -10.11 -0.06
N ASN A 132 14.11 -9.38 0.73
CA ASN A 132 12.69 -9.62 0.89
C ASN A 132 11.92 -9.47 -0.42
N GLN A 133 12.28 -8.48 -1.24
CA GLN A 133 11.70 -8.31 -2.57
C GLN A 133 11.93 -9.55 -3.43
N LYS A 134 13.17 -10.06 -3.49
CA LYS A 134 13.49 -11.31 -4.22
C LYS A 134 12.71 -12.50 -3.69
N TYR A 135 12.54 -12.60 -2.37
CA TYR A 135 11.73 -13.66 -1.75
C TYR A 135 10.26 -13.56 -2.19
N ILE A 136 9.68 -12.36 -2.14
CA ILE A 136 8.30 -12.11 -2.60
C ILE A 136 8.15 -12.47 -4.08
N ASP A 137 9.10 -12.07 -4.93
CA ASP A 137 9.06 -12.39 -6.37
C ASP A 137 9.11 -13.91 -6.61
N ASN A 138 9.91 -14.64 -5.84
CA ASN A 138 9.96 -16.10 -5.89
C ASN A 138 8.62 -16.74 -5.44
N VAL A 139 8.00 -16.21 -4.38
CA VAL A 139 6.69 -16.66 -3.92
C VAL A 139 5.63 -16.40 -4.99
N ILE A 140 5.61 -15.21 -5.61
CA ILE A 140 4.69 -14.86 -6.70
C ILE A 140 4.86 -15.84 -7.87
N ASN A 141 6.10 -16.15 -8.25
CA ASN A 141 6.37 -17.10 -9.33
C ASN A 141 5.90 -18.52 -8.97
N THR A 142 6.08 -18.94 -7.72
CA THR A 142 5.61 -20.24 -7.24
C THR A 142 4.07 -20.31 -7.25
N VAL A 143 3.40 -19.25 -6.79
CA VAL A 143 1.94 -19.13 -6.82
C VAL A 143 1.41 -19.15 -8.26
N LYS A 144 2.08 -18.47 -9.20
CA LYS A 144 1.72 -18.53 -10.63
C LYS A 144 1.82 -19.95 -11.18
N LYS A 145 2.91 -20.67 -10.90
CA LYS A 145 3.08 -22.09 -11.29
C LYS A 145 1.99 -22.98 -10.68
N LEU A 146 1.70 -22.79 -9.40
CA LEU A 146 0.65 -23.55 -8.71
C LEU A 146 -0.73 -23.24 -9.31
N LYS A 147 -1.00 -21.97 -9.65
CA LYS A 147 -2.25 -21.58 -10.31
C LYS A 147 -2.39 -22.25 -11.68
N SER A 148 -1.33 -22.28 -12.50
CA SER A 148 -1.37 -22.97 -13.80
C SER A 148 -1.56 -24.48 -13.63
N GLN A 149 -0.93 -25.09 -12.63
CA GLN A 149 -1.15 -26.51 -12.31
C GLN A 149 -2.60 -26.76 -11.87
N LYS A 150 -3.15 -25.91 -11.00
CA LYS A 150 -4.55 -25.99 -10.56
C LYS A 150 -5.52 -25.87 -11.74
N THR A 151 -5.31 -24.94 -12.66
CA THR A 151 -6.16 -24.81 -13.85
C THR A 151 -6.07 -26.04 -14.75
N ASN A 152 -4.88 -26.62 -14.91
CA ASN A 152 -4.71 -27.85 -15.69
C ASN A 152 -5.38 -29.05 -15.02
N LEU A 153 -5.27 -29.18 -13.69
CA LEU A 153 -5.96 -30.21 -12.93
C LEU A 153 -7.49 -30.04 -13.00
N SER A 154 -8.00 -28.81 -12.96
CA SER A 154 -9.44 -28.55 -13.15
C SER A 154 -9.92 -28.99 -14.53
N LYS A 155 -9.15 -28.70 -15.59
CA LYS A 155 -9.47 -29.18 -16.95
C LYS A 155 -9.45 -30.71 -17.02
N LEU A 156 -8.44 -31.36 -16.45
CA LEU A 156 -8.35 -32.81 -16.43
C LEU A 156 -9.50 -33.45 -15.64
N LYS A 157 -9.88 -32.84 -14.51
CA LYS A 157 -11.03 -33.26 -13.72
C LYS A 157 -12.31 -33.18 -14.54
N TRP A 158 -12.56 -32.05 -15.21
CA TRP A 158 -13.72 -31.88 -16.09
C TRP A 158 -13.71 -32.93 -17.22
N LYS A 159 -12.57 -33.15 -17.88
CA LYS A 159 -12.42 -34.19 -18.91
C LYS A 159 -12.79 -35.58 -18.37
N ALA A 160 -12.32 -35.92 -17.17
CA ALA A 160 -12.64 -37.20 -16.53
C ALA A 160 -14.13 -37.32 -16.16
N GLU A 161 -14.73 -36.27 -15.60
CA GLU A 161 -16.17 -36.23 -15.29
C GLU A 161 -17.03 -36.36 -16.55
N ALA A 162 -16.68 -35.66 -17.63
CA ALA A 162 -17.36 -35.73 -18.92
C ALA A 162 -17.22 -37.13 -19.54
N LEU A 163 -16.06 -37.76 -19.43
CA LEU A 163 -15.81 -39.12 -19.94
C LEU A 163 -16.62 -40.18 -19.19
N VAL A 164 -16.70 -40.06 -17.85
CA VAL A 164 -17.54 -40.93 -17.03
C VAL A 164 -19.01 -40.73 -17.38
N LEU A 165 -19.45 -39.48 -17.52
CA LEU A 165 -20.83 -39.19 -17.94
C LEU A 165 -21.14 -39.78 -19.31
N LEU A 166 -20.25 -39.63 -20.29
CA LEU A 166 -20.38 -40.20 -21.63
C LEU A 166 -20.50 -41.73 -21.55
N HIS A 167 -19.62 -42.39 -20.78
CA HIS A 167 -19.68 -43.84 -20.57
C HIS A 167 -21.01 -44.28 -19.95
N THR A 168 -21.48 -43.58 -18.90
CA THR A 168 -22.77 -43.88 -18.29
C THR A 168 -23.93 -43.69 -19.28
N GLN A 169 -23.89 -42.64 -20.10
CA GLN A 169 -24.93 -42.44 -21.11
C GLN A 169 -24.90 -43.50 -22.20
N VAL A 170 -23.72 -43.92 -22.67
CA VAL A 170 -23.57 -45.03 -23.62
C VAL A 170 -24.06 -46.35 -23.01
N ASP A 171 -23.72 -46.66 -21.75
CA ASP A 171 -24.20 -47.87 -21.07
C ASP A 171 -25.74 -47.84 -20.88
N MET A 172 -26.31 -46.68 -20.56
CA MET A 172 -27.77 -46.53 -20.52
C MET A 172 -28.38 -46.72 -21.91
N PHE A 173 -27.77 -46.18 -22.96
CA PHE A 173 -28.19 -46.37 -24.35
C PHE A 173 -28.21 -47.84 -24.76
N GLU A 174 -27.10 -48.55 -24.50
CA GLU A 174 -26.95 -49.98 -24.78
C GLU A 174 -27.98 -50.81 -23.99
N LYS A 175 -28.22 -50.50 -22.71
CA LYS A 175 -29.28 -51.15 -21.91
C LYS A 175 -30.68 -50.89 -22.45
N TYR A 176 -30.97 -49.68 -22.92
CA TYR A 176 -32.25 -49.34 -23.54
C TYR A 176 -32.46 -50.08 -24.86
N ILE A 177 -31.40 -50.24 -25.66
CA ILE A 177 -31.43 -51.04 -26.89
C ILE A 177 -31.62 -52.53 -26.58
N ALA A 178 -30.84 -53.09 -25.64
CA ALA A 178 -30.94 -54.49 -25.25
C ALA A 178 -32.34 -54.84 -24.72
N LYS A 179 -32.99 -53.90 -24.01
CA LYS A 179 -34.37 -54.05 -23.57
C LYS A 179 -35.38 -53.97 -24.74
N LYS A 180 -35.13 -53.13 -25.75
CA LYS A 180 -35.97 -53.04 -26.96
C LYS A 180 -35.92 -54.29 -27.84
N ILE A 181 -34.82 -55.06 -27.83
CA ILE A 181 -34.75 -56.34 -28.56
C ILE A 181 -35.72 -57.38 -27.96
N GLN A 182 -36.18 -57.21 -26.72
CA GLN A 182 -37.14 -58.10 -26.07
C GLN A 182 -38.61 -57.71 -26.26
N ASP A 183 -38.91 -56.42 -26.45
CA ASP A 183 -40.27 -55.92 -26.70
C ASP A 183 -40.48 -55.67 -28.20
N GLU A 184 -41.20 -56.56 -28.88
CA GLU A 184 -41.44 -56.57 -30.34
C GLU A 184 -42.10 -55.29 -30.91
N VAL A 185 -42.62 -54.39 -30.07
CA VAL A 185 -43.35 -53.17 -30.50
C VAL A 185 -42.63 -51.91 -29.98
N VAL A 186 -41.93 -51.23 -30.88
CA VAL A 186 -41.27 -49.95 -30.59
C VAL A 186 -42.32 -48.83 -30.53
N THR A 187 -42.45 -48.17 -29.37
CA THR A 187 -43.35 -47.01 -29.23
C THR A 187 -42.63 -45.69 -29.52
N PHE A 188 -43.37 -44.71 -30.04
CA PHE A 188 -42.87 -43.36 -30.36
C PHE A 188 -42.19 -42.66 -29.16
N GLU A 189 -42.72 -42.86 -27.95
CA GLU A 189 -42.14 -42.28 -26.72
C GLU A 189 -40.76 -42.85 -26.39
N GLN A 190 -40.54 -44.14 -26.66
CA GLN A 190 -39.24 -44.78 -26.49
C GLN A 190 -38.24 -44.36 -27.57
N ILE A 191 -38.72 -43.96 -28.76
CA ILE A 191 -37.86 -43.35 -29.78
C ILE A 191 -37.44 -41.96 -29.34
N ASN A 192 -38.34 -41.11 -28.87
CA ASN A 192 -37.97 -39.78 -28.38
C ASN A 192 -36.98 -39.82 -27.21
N LYS A 193 -37.12 -40.79 -26.28
CA LYS A 193 -36.14 -41.01 -25.20
C LYS A 193 -34.78 -41.48 -25.72
N LEU A 194 -34.76 -42.27 -26.80
CA LEU A 194 -33.54 -42.74 -27.44
C LEU A 194 -32.86 -41.61 -28.24
N THR A 195 -33.65 -40.80 -28.95
CA THR A 195 -33.19 -39.61 -29.68
C THR A 195 -32.60 -38.57 -28.73
N SER A 196 -33.26 -38.28 -27.60
CA SER A 196 -32.73 -37.30 -26.64
C SER A 196 -31.43 -37.77 -25.99
N LEU A 197 -31.31 -39.06 -25.70
CA LEU A 197 -30.09 -39.65 -25.17
C LEU A 197 -28.96 -39.65 -26.20
N TYR A 198 -29.27 -39.96 -27.47
CA TYR A 198 -28.32 -39.88 -28.58
C TYR A 198 -27.81 -38.45 -28.83
N LEU A 199 -28.70 -37.45 -28.78
CA LEU A 199 -28.32 -36.04 -28.90
C LEU A 199 -27.45 -35.59 -27.72
N SER A 200 -27.72 -36.06 -26.51
CA SER A 200 -26.89 -35.81 -25.32
C SER A 200 -25.48 -36.42 -25.48
N ILE A 201 -25.40 -37.68 -25.92
CA ILE A 201 -24.13 -38.36 -26.18
C ILE A 201 -23.32 -37.59 -27.24
N THR A 202 -23.98 -37.16 -28.31
CA THR A 202 -23.33 -36.40 -29.40
C THR A 202 -22.83 -35.04 -28.90
N SER A 203 -23.65 -34.30 -28.14
CA SER A 203 -23.26 -33.00 -27.57
C SER A 203 -22.10 -33.08 -26.57
N ILE A 204 -22.08 -34.12 -25.73
CA ILE A 204 -20.97 -34.35 -24.79
C ILE A 204 -19.70 -34.75 -25.53
N LEU A 205 -19.81 -35.59 -26.56
CA LEU A 205 -18.67 -35.99 -27.39
C LEU A 205 -18.09 -34.78 -28.15
N ASP A 206 -18.93 -33.92 -28.70
CA ASP A 206 -18.50 -32.68 -29.37
C ASP A 206 -17.83 -31.71 -28.37
N SER A 207 -18.38 -31.57 -27.16
CA SER A 207 -17.79 -30.74 -26.11
C SER A 207 -16.41 -31.25 -25.67
N ILE A 208 -16.23 -32.58 -25.61
CA ILE A 208 -14.93 -33.19 -25.30
C ILE A 208 -13.93 -33.00 -26.45
N LEU A 209 -14.39 -33.05 -27.70
CA LEU A 209 -13.55 -32.88 -28.89
C LEU A 209 -13.12 -31.42 -29.11
N GLU A 210 -13.99 -30.43 -28.87
CA GLU A 210 -13.64 -29.01 -28.97
C GLU A 210 -12.54 -28.61 -27.98
N GLU A 211 -12.54 -29.20 -26.78
CA GLU A 211 -11.56 -28.89 -25.75
C GLU A 211 -10.30 -29.77 -25.81
N HIS A 212 -10.29 -30.83 -26.63
CA HIS A 212 -9.13 -31.68 -26.85
C HIS A 212 -8.28 -31.16 -28.03
N LYS A 213 -7.20 -30.45 -27.73
CA LYS A 213 -6.17 -30.17 -28.75
C LYS A 213 -5.42 -31.48 -29.09
N PRO A 214 -5.07 -31.73 -30.37
CA PRO A 214 -4.38 -32.95 -30.80
C PRO A 214 -2.97 -33.13 -30.18
N GLU A 215 -2.43 -32.09 -29.54
CA GLU A 215 -1.11 -32.12 -28.89
C GLU A 215 -1.11 -32.75 -27.47
N ASP A 216 -2.28 -32.98 -26.84
CA ASP A 216 -2.39 -33.62 -25.52
C ASP A 216 -2.22 -35.16 -25.55
N GLY A 217 -1.94 -35.73 -26.73
CA GLY A 217 -1.83 -37.18 -26.96
C GLY A 217 -3.18 -37.88 -27.08
N PRO A 218 -3.24 -39.07 -27.69
CA PRO A 218 -4.49 -39.80 -27.85
C PRO A 218 -4.96 -40.34 -26.50
N ILE A 219 -6.07 -39.82 -25.98
CA ILE A 219 -6.77 -40.47 -24.87
C ILE A 219 -7.36 -41.78 -25.43
N VAL A 220 -6.70 -42.90 -25.18
CA VAL A 220 -7.12 -44.26 -25.60
C VAL A 220 -8.57 -44.56 -25.23
N ILE A 221 -9.02 -44.00 -24.11
CA ILE A 221 -10.40 -44.14 -23.63
C ILE A 221 -11.38 -43.37 -24.53
N LEU A 222 -11.00 -42.20 -25.06
CA LEU A 222 -11.81 -41.44 -26.01
C LEU A 222 -11.94 -42.18 -27.34
N GLU A 223 -10.88 -42.85 -27.80
CA GLU A 223 -10.92 -43.65 -29.03
C GLU A 223 -11.84 -44.88 -28.87
N LYS A 224 -11.75 -45.56 -27.72
CA LYS A 224 -12.67 -46.65 -27.39
C LYS A 224 -14.11 -46.17 -27.26
N LEU A 225 -14.36 -45.06 -26.57
CA LEU A 225 -15.70 -44.50 -26.47
C LEU A 225 -16.21 -43.96 -27.80
N LYS A 226 -15.37 -43.40 -28.66
CA LYS A 226 -15.73 -43.00 -30.02
C LYS A 226 -16.17 -44.22 -30.84
N SER A 227 -15.46 -45.34 -30.72
CA SER A 227 -15.86 -46.61 -31.33
C SER A 227 -17.21 -47.12 -30.80
N GLN A 228 -17.42 -47.07 -29.47
CA GLN A 228 -18.69 -47.47 -28.84
C GLN A 228 -19.86 -46.55 -29.21
N VAL A 229 -19.63 -45.23 -29.27
CA VAL A 229 -20.62 -44.25 -29.72
C VAL A 229 -20.93 -44.45 -31.21
N ASN A 230 -19.94 -44.77 -32.03
CA ASN A 230 -20.17 -45.12 -33.43
C ASN A 230 -20.98 -46.42 -33.57
N SER A 231 -20.68 -47.47 -32.78
CA SER A 231 -21.49 -48.70 -32.74
C SER A 231 -22.94 -48.40 -32.34
N SER A 232 -23.11 -47.64 -31.25
CA SER A 232 -24.41 -47.15 -30.78
C SER A 232 -25.14 -46.34 -31.86
N ARG A 233 -24.43 -45.55 -32.68
CA ARG A 233 -25.01 -44.81 -33.81
C ARG A 233 -25.52 -45.73 -34.91
N TYR A 234 -24.77 -46.77 -35.28
CA TYR A 234 -25.20 -47.74 -36.29
C TYR A 234 -26.40 -48.57 -35.81
N GLU A 235 -26.43 -48.93 -34.53
CA GLU A 235 -27.57 -49.62 -33.92
C GLU A 235 -28.80 -48.72 -33.85
N TYR A 236 -28.63 -47.45 -33.47
CA TYR A 236 -29.69 -46.44 -33.52
C TYR A 236 -30.27 -46.31 -34.92
N GLN A 237 -29.41 -46.16 -35.92
CA GLN A 237 -29.80 -46.03 -37.32
C GLN A 237 -30.55 -47.27 -37.80
N SER A 238 -30.08 -48.47 -37.46
CA SER A 238 -30.77 -49.73 -37.78
C SER A 238 -32.17 -49.82 -37.15
N ILE A 239 -32.33 -49.39 -35.90
CA ILE A 239 -33.63 -49.35 -35.20
C ILE A 239 -34.56 -48.32 -35.85
N MET A 240 -34.04 -47.14 -36.20
CA MET A 240 -34.81 -46.09 -36.86
C MET A 240 -35.23 -46.51 -38.28
N ASP A 241 -34.33 -47.16 -39.04
CA ASP A 241 -34.63 -47.68 -40.37
C ASP A 241 -35.68 -48.81 -40.32
N THR A 242 -35.62 -49.66 -39.29
CA THR A 242 -36.62 -50.72 -39.05
C THR A 242 -37.98 -50.14 -38.67
N TYR A 243 -38.01 -49.12 -37.80
CA TYR A 243 -39.23 -48.45 -37.40
C TYR A 243 -39.87 -47.67 -38.56
N ILE A 244 -39.07 -46.93 -39.33
CA ILE A 244 -39.53 -46.21 -40.52
C ILE A 244 -40.04 -47.18 -41.59
N SER A 245 -39.37 -48.32 -41.78
CA SER A 245 -39.82 -49.36 -42.71
C SER A 245 -41.09 -50.05 -42.24
N GLY A 246 -41.24 -50.27 -40.92
CA GLY A 246 -42.46 -50.76 -40.27
C GLY A 246 -43.64 -49.82 -40.52
N LEU A 247 -43.48 -48.54 -40.19
CA LEU A 247 -44.48 -47.49 -40.44
C LEU A 247 -44.82 -47.35 -41.93
N LYS A 248 -43.84 -47.37 -42.84
CA LYS A 248 -44.07 -47.35 -44.28
C LYS A 248 -44.86 -48.57 -44.76
N SER A 249 -44.59 -49.75 -44.20
CA SER A 249 -45.33 -50.97 -44.53
C SER A 249 -46.76 -50.94 -44.00
N GLU A 250 -46.98 -50.33 -42.83
CA GLU A 250 -48.29 -50.16 -42.20
C GLU A 250 -49.13 -49.13 -42.95
N ILE A 251 -48.53 -48.00 -43.36
CA ILE A 251 -49.14 -47.02 -44.27
C ILE A 251 -49.47 -47.67 -45.62
N LYS A 252 -48.60 -48.52 -46.17
CA LYS A 252 -48.83 -49.23 -47.45
C LYS A 252 -49.96 -50.27 -47.35
N LYS A 253 -50.09 -50.96 -46.21
CA LYS A 253 -51.22 -51.87 -45.92
C LYS A 253 -52.54 -51.10 -45.77
N MET A 254 -52.53 -49.96 -45.09
CA MET A 254 -53.70 -49.07 -44.93
C MET A 254 -54.11 -48.35 -46.22
N THR A 255 -53.21 -48.23 -47.21
CA THR A 255 -53.53 -47.68 -48.54
C THR A 255 -53.90 -48.75 -49.57
N SER A 256 -53.54 -50.03 -49.37
CA SER A 256 -53.94 -51.15 -50.26
C SER A 256 -55.23 -51.86 -49.83
N SER A 257 -55.63 -51.76 -48.56
CA SER A 257 -56.93 -52.20 -48.06
C SER A 257 -57.81 -50.97 -47.83
N GLN A 258 -59.08 -51.04 -48.23
CA GLN A 258 -60.06 -49.92 -48.20
C GLN A 258 -59.98 -49.02 -46.93
N PRO A 259 -60.31 -47.72 -47.06
CA PRO A 259 -59.98 -46.71 -46.05
C PRO A 259 -60.78 -46.92 -44.77
N GLN A 260 -60.12 -47.42 -43.73
CA GLN A 260 -60.58 -47.27 -42.36
C GLN A 260 -59.75 -46.16 -41.71
N ASP A 261 -60.40 -45.01 -41.55
CA ASP A 261 -59.99 -43.78 -40.87
C ASP A 261 -58.84 -42.93 -41.46
N PRO A 262 -59.14 -41.81 -42.15
CA PRO A 262 -58.11 -40.89 -42.66
C PRO A 262 -57.34 -40.14 -41.55
N LYS A 263 -57.78 -40.19 -40.30
CA LYS A 263 -57.12 -39.55 -39.15
C LYS A 263 -55.89 -40.34 -38.66
N SER A 264 -55.95 -41.67 -38.64
CA SER A 264 -54.83 -42.51 -38.19
C SER A 264 -53.67 -42.45 -39.20
N VAL A 265 -53.98 -42.36 -40.50
CA VAL A 265 -52.99 -42.18 -41.57
C VAL A 265 -52.30 -40.82 -41.46
N SER A 266 -53.04 -39.75 -41.14
CA SER A 266 -52.48 -38.40 -40.93
C SER A 266 -51.59 -38.34 -39.68
N GLU A 267 -51.98 -38.97 -38.56
CA GLU A 267 -51.15 -39.04 -37.34
C GLU A 267 -49.86 -39.84 -37.56
N LEU A 268 -49.92 -40.96 -38.30
CA LEU A 268 -48.73 -41.73 -38.65
C LEU A 268 -47.82 -40.96 -39.62
N GLN A 269 -48.38 -40.19 -40.56
CA GLN A 269 -47.62 -39.30 -41.44
C GLN A 269 -46.97 -38.14 -40.68
N GLU A 270 -47.64 -37.58 -39.68
CA GLU A 270 -47.11 -36.53 -38.81
C GLU A 270 -46.00 -37.07 -37.90
N GLN A 271 -46.13 -38.30 -37.37
CA GLN A 271 -45.07 -38.98 -36.63
C GLN A 271 -43.86 -39.27 -37.51
N VAL A 272 -44.06 -39.71 -38.75
CA VAL A 272 -42.98 -39.89 -39.73
C VAL A 272 -42.30 -38.56 -40.07
N MET A 273 -43.06 -37.48 -40.29
CA MET A 273 -42.50 -36.15 -40.57
C MET A 273 -41.78 -35.54 -39.36
N THR A 274 -42.27 -35.76 -38.15
CA THR A 274 -41.60 -35.33 -36.90
C THR A 274 -40.29 -36.10 -36.72
N ILE A 275 -40.30 -37.42 -36.94
CA ILE A 275 -39.08 -38.23 -36.87
C ILE A 275 -38.09 -37.79 -37.95
N LEU A 276 -38.54 -37.54 -39.19
CA LEU A 276 -37.68 -37.09 -40.28
C LEU A 276 -37.14 -35.66 -40.10
N THR A 277 -37.83 -34.79 -39.38
CA THR A 277 -37.35 -33.43 -39.06
C THR A 277 -36.35 -33.41 -37.91
N PHE A 278 -36.47 -34.34 -36.96
CA PHE A 278 -35.49 -34.53 -35.88
C PHE A 278 -34.38 -35.53 -36.22
N TYR A 279 -34.50 -36.28 -37.33
CA TYR A 279 -33.42 -37.05 -37.90
C TYR A 279 -32.47 -36.06 -38.58
N PRO A 280 -31.26 -35.81 -38.05
CA PRO A 280 -30.32 -35.01 -38.79
C PRO A 280 -30.01 -35.79 -40.07
N TYR A 281 -30.35 -35.19 -41.21
CA TYR A 281 -29.80 -35.60 -42.48
C TYR A 281 -28.28 -35.52 -42.33
N THR A 282 -27.63 -36.64 -42.03
CA THR A 282 -26.17 -36.79 -41.93
C THR A 282 -25.48 -36.58 -43.27
N GLY A 283 -26.19 -36.09 -44.29
CA GLY A 283 -25.70 -35.89 -45.64
C GLY A 283 -24.90 -34.62 -45.88
N ASN A 284 -24.51 -33.83 -44.86
CA ASN A 284 -23.67 -32.64 -45.11
C ASN A 284 -22.82 -32.13 -43.94
N ASN A 285 -22.40 -33.00 -43.02
CA ASN A 285 -21.30 -32.62 -42.13
C ASN A 285 -19.98 -32.79 -42.89
N LYS A 286 -19.47 -31.67 -43.42
CA LYS A 286 -18.12 -31.43 -43.96
C LYS A 286 -16.95 -31.85 -43.05
N LEU A 287 -17.19 -32.63 -42.00
CA LEU A 287 -16.17 -33.17 -41.09
C LEU A 287 -15.69 -34.58 -41.47
N PHE A 288 -16.29 -35.18 -42.51
CA PHE A 288 -15.91 -36.51 -43.00
C PHE A 288 -15.85 -36.51 -44.53
N SER A 289 -14.94 -35.72 -45.09
CA SER A 289 -14.26 -36.11 -46.33
C SER A 289 -13.56 -37.44 -46.07
N GLU A 290 -13.51 -38.31 -47.07
CA GLU A 290 -12.76 -39.56 -47.08
C GLU A 290 -11.33 -39.39 -46.51
N PRO A 291 -10.71 -40.44 -45.95
CA PRO A 291 -9.27 -40.43 -45.82
C PRO A 291 -8.71 -40.40 -47.24
N ASP A 292 -8.05 -39.30 -47.61
CA ASP A 292 -7.22 -39.26 -48.82
C ASP A 292 -6.21 -40.42 -48.73
N GLU A 293 -6.20 -41.27 -49.77
CA GLU A 293 -5.18 -42.31 -50.02
C GLU A 293 -3.75 -41.73 -50.05
#